data_AF-A0A1T1DN71-F1
#
_entry.id   AF-A0A1T1DN71-F1
#
_cell.length_a   1.000
_cell.length_b   1.000
_cell.length_c   1.000
_cell.angle_alpha   90.00
_cell.angle_beta   90.00
_cell.angle_gamma   90.00
#
_symmetry.space_group_name_H-M   'P 1'
#
loop_
_entity.id
_entity.type
_entity.pdbx_description
1 polymer ?
#
loop_
_entity_poly.entity_id
_entity_poly.type
_entity_poly.pdbx_seq_one_letter_code
_entity_poly.pdbx_strand_id
1 'polypeptide(L)'
;MTLLSSALILFVSCAKGKDNKNDLLLAAILLNGGTKAEFRISNINTLVAARTAANSSQSRIGESNASAFLTDLGGDNPQNYGDGAADGFNDHFITPAAISIGVCQVVAYKSVAKGGPAKGSETLENANFIMFELSGSNVVPGAKMCGSGFMPIGLQTGDSTLSSGFLPITPFPEAEKQDYDRVGIIARDFTYYFDPKDVPENSYRYVDLILNDPISNIESHRAYDEIIRGDVSPKLFNKNCPESFLNSPSYIYSDLLKSGEMENLSSGSCMMTELAIDANSGHILKAAVPDILNPFTDPGNVLNPPSVAGVAFASPTQKLKFKTPASINNLDIKDPYILVVDLDSSKKDGGSILFNVSIDKVLFWDSTSADNVFSPQLDAGDSPNATSGNDNLTNTARKNMIFHLPTIISNYK
;
A
#
# COMPACT_ATOMS: atom_id res chain seq x y z
N MET A 1 23.65 -4.06 23.52
CA MET A 1 23.22 -2.84 22.81
C MET A 1 23.48 -3.10 21.32
N THR A 2 22.57 -3.81 20.67
CA THR A 2 22.64 -4.17 19.26
C THR A 2 21.96 -3.07 18.47
N LEU A 3 22.71 -2.36 17.62
CA LEU A 3 22.14 -1.42 16.65
C LEU A 3 21.29 -2.25 15.67
N LEU A 4 19.97 -2.01 15.65
CA LEU A 4 19.11 -2.45 14.56
C LEU A 4 19.46 -1.62 13.31
N SER A 5 20.26 -2.19 12.42
CA SER A 5 20.37 -1.70 11.04
C SER A 5 19.28 -2.41 10.23
N SER A 6 18.13 -1.76 10.07
CA SER A 6 17.16 -2.16 9.04
C SER A 6 17.80 -1.90 7.67
N ALA A 7 18.11 -2.96 6.92
CA ALA A 7 18.65 -2.82 5.58
C ALA A 7 17.54 -2.29 4.65
N LEU A 8 17.62 -1.01 4.31
CA LEU A 8 16.63 -0.33 3.48
C LEU A 8 16.73 -0.81 2.02
N ILE A 9 15.69 -1.47 1.51
CA ILE A 9 15.59 -1.83 0.09
C ILE A 9 14.96 -0.65 -0.65
N LEU A 10 15.74 0.03 -1.50
CA LEU A 10 15.26 1.09 -2.40
C LEU A 10 14.90 0.47 -3.75
N PHE A 11 13.64 0.62 -4.18
CA PHE A 11 13.21 0.26 -5.54
C PHE A 11 13.30 1.50 -6.42
N VAL A 12 14.49 1.75 -6.97
CA VAL A 12 14.70 2.78 -8.00
C VAL A 12 14.61 2.10 -9.37
N SER A 13 13.89 2.70 -10.32
CA SER A 13 13.84 2.19 -11.69
C SER A 13 15.26 2.21 -12.30
N CYS A 14 15.83 1.02 -12.50
CA CYS A 14 17.18 0.85 -13.04
C CYS A 14 17.24 1.23 -14.53
N ALA A 15 17.48 2.52 -14.83
CA ALA A 15 18.08 2.91 -16.09
C ALA A 15 19.58 3.15 -15.88
N LYS A 16 20.41 2.51 -16.72
CA LYS A 16 21.85 2.78 -16.79
C LYS A 16 22.07 4.23 -17.19
N GLY A 17 22.34 5.12 -16.23
CA GLY A 17 22.66 6.51 -16.49
C GLY A 17 23.34 7.16 -15.28
N LYS A 18 24.55 7.67 -15.48
CA LYS A 18 25.41 8.31 -14.46
C LYS A 18 24.73 9.56 -13.89
N ASP A 19 24.27 9.52 -12.64
CA ASP A 19 24.23 10.71 -11.77
C ASP A 19 24.10 10.31 -10.28
N ASN A 20 25.24 9.94 -9.67
CA ASN A 20 25.37 9.47 -8.29
C ASN A 20 25.11 10.53 -7.18
N LYS A 21 24.58 11.71 -7.51
CA LYS A 21 24.46 12.82 -6.53
C LYS A 21 23.22 12.68 -5.63
N ASN A 22 22.11 12.17 -6.17
CA ASN A 22 20.88 11.97 -5.40
C ASN A 22 21.01 10.76 -4.46
N ASP A 23 21.68 9.70 -4.89
CA ASP A 23 22.00 8.54 -4.04
C ASP A 23 22.91 8.93 -2.86
N LEU A 24 23.85 9.86 -3.09
CA LEU A 24 24.74 10.36 -2.04
C LEU A 24 24.00 11.26 -1.03
N LEU A 25 23.04 12.07 -1.49
CA LEU A 25 22.21 12.91 -0.63
C LEU A 25 21.22 12.07 0.18
N LEU A 26 20.60 11.07 -0.43
CA LEU A 26 19.71 10.12 0.24
C LEU A 26 20.49 9.27 1.26
N ALA A 27 21.68 8.79 0.91
CA ALA A 27 22.59 8.13 1.85
C ALA A 27 22.99 9.08 3.00
N ALA A 28 23.25 10.36 2.73
CA ALA A 28 23.56 11.33 3.77
C ALA A 28 22.37 11.67 4.69
N ILE A 29 21.14 11.68 4.17
CA ILE A 29 19.90 11.84 4.96
C ILE A 29 19.61 10.59 5.79
N LEU A 30 19.91 9.40 5.26
CA LEU A 30 19.77 8.12 5.96
C LEU A 30 20.82 7.89 7.05
N LEU A 31 22.05 8.39 6.84
CA LEU A 31 23.19 8.23 7.75
C LEU A 31 23.27 9.32 8.82
N ASN A 32 22.70 10.51 8.61
CA ASN A 32 22.58 11.53 9.64
C ASN A 32 21.30 11.31 10.45
N GLY A 33 21.41 11.35 11.79
CA GLY A 33 20.29 11.25 12.72
C GLY A 33 19.32 12.45 12.68
N GLY A 34 18.79 12.77 11.51
CA GLY A 34 17.79 13.81 11.29
C GLY A 34 16.39 13.43 11.77
N THR A 35 15.46 14.36 11.61
CA THR A 35 14.04 14.17 11.96
C THR A 35 13.43 13.02 11.17
N LYS A 36 12.64 12.18 11.85
CA LYS A 36 11.96 11.03 11.24
C LYS A 36 10.47 11.12 11.49
N ALA A 37 9.70 10.74 10.49
CA ALA A 37 8.31 10.35 10.66
C ALA A 37 8.28 8.88 11.10
N GLU A 38 7.62 8.61 12.22
CA GLU A 38 7.37 7.26 12.71
C GLU A 38 6.03 6.77 12.18
N PHE A 39 6.03 5.62 11.52
CA PHE A 39 4.83 4.85 11.24
C PHE A 39 4.77 3.72 12.25
N ARG A 40 3.66 3.57 12.95
CA ARG A 40 3.53 2.60 14.04
C ARG A 40 2.28 1.78 13.84
N ILE A 41 2.43 0.45 13.87
CA ILE A 41 1.29 -0.44 13.85
C ILE A 41 0.42 -0.20 15.08
N SER A 42 -0.89 -0.27 14.91
CA SER A 42 -1.91 -0.11 15.94
C SER A 42 -3.09 -1.02 15.62
N ASN A 43 -4.17 -0.90 16.38
CA ASN A 43 -5.44 -1.59 16.10
C ASN A 43 -6.61 -0.62 16.11
N ILE A 44 -7.72 -1.00 15.45
CA ILE A 44 -8.95 -0.19 15.35
C ILE A 44 -9.37 0.33 16.72
N ASN A 45 -9.42 -0.51 17.75
CA ASN A 45 -9.87 -0.12 19.09
C ASN A 45 -9.00 0.99 19.70
N THR A 46 -7.68 0.89 19.54
CA THR A 46 -6.72 1.89 20.00
C THR A 46 -6.86 3.18 19.21
N LEU A 47 -7.06 3.10 17.89
CA LEU A 47 -7.28 4.27 17.05
C LEU A 47 -8.59 4.98 17.38
N VAL A 48 -9.68 4.23 17.62
CA VAL A 48 -10.97 4.78 18.07
C VAL A 48 -10.82 5.49 19.42
N ALA A 49 -10.08 4.91 20.36
CA ALA A 49 -9.79 5.53 21.65
C ALA A 49 -8.95 6.80 21.49
N ALA A 50 -7.89 6.77 20.67
CA ALA A 50 -7.06 7.93 20.38
C ALA A 50 -7.87 9.07 19.77
N ARG A 51 -8.78 8.76 18.83
CA ARG A 51 -9.74 9.71 18.23
C ARG A 51 -10.73 10.29 19.21
N THR A 52 -11.08 9.57 20.26
CA THR A 52 -12.05 10.06 21.26
C THR A 52 -11.34 10.87 22.36
N ALA A 53 -10.10 10.53 22.67
CA ALA A 53 -9.30 11.18 23.73
C ALA A 53 -8.55 12.44 23.25
N ALA A 54 -8.17 12.49 21.98
CA ALA A 54 -7.64 13.67 21.34
C ALA A 54 -8.69 14.18 20.35
N ASN A 55 -8.66 15.46 19.99
CA ASN A 55 -9.19 15.90 18.70
C ASN A 55 -8.35 15.32 17.54
N SER A 56 -7.82 14.09 17.68
CA SER A 56 -6.93 13.47 16.71
C SER A 56 -7.72 13.16 15.46
N SER A 57 -7.07 13.47 14.38
CA SER A 57 -7.74 14.05 13.27
C SER A 57 -7.54 13.09 12.10
N GLN A 58 -8.68 12.55 11.68
CA GLN A 58 -8.76 11.39 10.79
C GLN A 58 -8.22 11.73 9.39
N SER A 59 -7.94 10.71 8.59
CA SER A 59 -7.83 10.91 7.15
C SER A 59 -9.15 11.45 6.61
N ARG A 60 -9.10 12.56 5.87
CA ARG A 60 -10.26 13.13 5.19
C ARG A 60 -10.07 12.96 3.70
N ILE A 61 -10.98 12.21 3.10
CA ILE A 61 -11.04 12.01 1.67
C ILE A 61 -12.13 12.94 1.13
N GLY A 62 -11.76 14.11 0.60
CA GLY A 62 -12.72 15.04 -0.02
C GLY A 62 -13.66 15.78 0.95
N GLU A 63 -14.67 16.46 0.39
CA GLU A 63 -15.50 17.47 1.07
C GLU A 63 -16.12 16.96 2.39
N SER A 64 -15.69 17.60 3.49
CA SER A 64 -16.33 17.70 4.80
C SER A 64 -17.26 16.55 5.23
N ASN A 65 -16.73 15.37 5.57
CA ASN A 65 -17.53 14.40 6.31
C ASN A 65 -17.43 14.61 7.82
N ALA A 66 -18.52 15.18 8.35
CA ALA A 66 -18.86 15.36 9.76
C ALA A 66 -19.29 14.03 10.42
N SER A 67 -18.58 12.92 10.15
CA SER A 67 -18.92 11.61 10.71
C SER A 67 -18.12 11.37 11.99
N ALA A 68 -18.80 10.98 13.06
CA ALA A 68 -18.20 10.62 14.35
C ALA A 68 -17.58 9.21 14.33
N PHE A 69 -17.20 8.66 13.18
CA PHE A 69 -16.67 7.30 13.00
C PHE A 69 -15.24 7.32 12.48
N LEU A 70 -14.41 6.40 12.93
CA LEU A 70 -13.10 6.14 12.31
C LEU A 70 -13.34 5.67 10.87
N THR A 71 -12.59 6.21 9.91
CA THR A 71 -12.68 5.77 8.51
C THR A 71 -11.34 5.25 8.05
N ASP A 72 -11.35 4.16 7.30
CA ASP A 72 -10.19 3.73 6.52
C ASP A 72 -9.91 4.73 5.38
N LEU A 73 -8.85 4.48 4.61
CA LEU A 73 -8.52 5.33 3.47
C LEU A 73 -9.45 5.15 2.25
N GLY A 74 -10.35 4.16 2.26
CA GLY A 74 -11.44 4.02 1.29
C GLY A 74 -12.69 4.84 1.64
N GLY A 75 -12.77 5.33 2.89
CA GLY A 75 -13.91 6.07 3.44
C GLY A 75 -14.91 5.21 4.21
N ASP A 76 -14.59 3.94 4.47
CA ASP A 76 -15.45 3.01 5.21
C ASP A 76 -15.12 2.98 6.69
N ASN A 77 -16.13 2.68 7.50
CA ASN A 77 -15.92 2.47 8.93
C ASN A 77 -15.38 1.04 9.17
N PRO A 78 -14.14 0.88 9.64
CA PRO A 78 -13.55 -0.43 9.85
C PRO A 78 -14.21 -1.22 10.99
N GLN A 79 -15.03 -0.56 11.82
CA GLN A 79 -15.87 -1.25 12.81
C GLN A 79 -17.09 -1.94 12.19
N ASN A 80 -17.40 -1.62 10.94
CA ASN A 80 -18.58 -2.10 10.20
C ASN A 80 -18.19 -2.85 8.92
N TYR A 81 -16.96 -3.36 8.80
CA TYR A 81 -16.61 -4.22 7.66
C TYR A 81 -17.50 -5.47 7.63
N GLY A 82 -17.75 -5.95 6.41
CA GLY A 82 -18.80 -6.91 6.09
C GLY A 82 -20.00 -6.22 5.46
N ASP A 83 -20.79 -6.97 4.70
CA ASP A 83 -22.07 -6.51 4.16
C ASP A 83 -23.27 -6.96 5.02
N GLY A 84 -23.02 -7.84 6.00
CA GLY A 84 -23.97 -8.31 6.99
C GLY A 84 -24.79 -9.51 6.52
N ALA A 85 -25.34 -10.27 7.46
CA ALA A 85 -25.83 -11.65 7.30
C ALA A 85 -27.07 -11.89 6.41
N ALA A 86 -27.40 -11.03 5.44
CA ALA A 86 -28.66 -11.09 4.68
C ALA A 86 -28.52 -11.62 3.25
N ASP A 87 -27.31 -11.93 2.78
CA ASP A 87 -27.02 -12.36 1.40
C ASP A 87 -26.92 -13.89 1.22
N GLY A 88 -26.79 -14.63 2.32
CA GLY A 88 -26.71 -16.09 2.32
C GLY A 88 -25.28 -16.65 2.28
N PHE A 89 -24.26 -15.81 2.40
CA PHE A 89 -22.86 -16.22 2.58
C PHE A 89 -22.38 -15.93 4.01
N ASN A 90 -21.25 -16.53 4.40
CA ASN A 90 -20.62 -16.21 5.68
C ASN A 90 -19.52 -15.18 5.45
N ASP A 91 -19.58 -14.08 6.21
CA ASP A 91 -18.53 -13.06 6.24
C ASP A 91 -17.27 -13.61 6.94
N HIS A 92 -16.16 -13.69 6.20
CA HIS A 92 -14.84 -14.00 6.75
C HIS A 92 -13.89 -12.81 6.67
N PHE A 93 -12.95 -12.74 7.61
CA PHE A 93 -11.97 -11.66 7.67
C PHE A 93 -10.57 -12.17 7.99
N ILE A 94 -9.57 -11.64 7.29
CA ILE A 94 -8.15 -11.86 7.60
C ILE A 94 -7.48 -10.52 7.90
N THR A 95 -6.74 -10.50 9.01
CA THR A 95 -5.75 -9.45 9.31
C THR A 95 -4.40 -9.93 8.76
N PRO A 96 -3.79 -9.22 7.80
CA PRO A 96 -2.48 -9.56 7.27
C PRO A 96 -1.40 -9.49 8.35
N ALA A 97 -0.38 -10.34 8.22
CA ALA A 97 0.72 -10.41 9.18
C ALA A 97 1.71 -9.23 9.04
N ALA A 98 1.73 -8.55 7.89
CA ALA A 98 2.50 -7.33 7.68
C ALA A 98 1.90 -6.47 6.56
N ILE A 99 2.30 -5.19 6.54
CA ILE A 99 2.01 -4.21 5.50
C ILE A 99 3.30 -3.46 5.13
N SER A 100 3.49 -3.13 3.85
CA SER A 100 4.43 -2.12 3.39
C SER A 100 3.67 -0.93 2.82
N ILE A 101 4.10 0.29 3.16
CA ILE A 101 3.62 1.52 2.55
C ILE A 101 4.70 2.01 1.58
N GLY A 102 4.45 1.98 0.28
CA GLY A 102 5.39 2.49 -0.72
C GLY A 102 5.36 4.02 -0.81
N VAL A 103 6.06 4.74 0.07
CA VAL A 103 5.99 6.21 0.15
C VAL A 103 6.87 6.87 -0.90
N CYS A 104 6.28 7.72 -1.74
CA CYS A 104 6.97 8.44 -2.81
C CYS A 104 7.32 9.87 -2.40
N GLN A 105 6.36 10.54 -1.76
CA GLN A 105 6.48 11.93 -1.34
C GLN A 105 5.62 12.16 -0.09
N VAL A 106 6.07 13.09 0.76
CA VAL A 106 5.32 13.60 1.91
C VAL A 106 5.35 15.12 1.87
N VAL A 107 4.17 15.73 1.93
CA VAL A 107 3.98 17.19 1.87
C VAL A 107 3.17 17.66 3.07
N ALA A 108 3.23 18.95 3.39
CA ALA A 108 2.45 19.54 4.46
C ALA A 108 1.72 20.80 4.02
N TYR A 109 0.57 21.01 4.67
CA TYR A 109 -0.32 22.12 4.40
C TYR A 109 -0.50 22.95 5.66
N LYS A 110 -0.44 24.26 5.49
CA LYS A 110 -0.82 25.22 6.51
C LYS A 110 -2.33 25.23 6.69
N SER A 111 -2.82 25.71 7.82
CA SER A 111 -4.23 26.04 7.96
C SER A 111 -4.65 27.17 7.01
N VAL A 112 -5.94 27.25 6.68
CA VAL A 112 -6.48 28.32 5.81
C VAL A 112 -6.14 29.71 6.35
N ALA A 113 -6.23 29.90 7.67
CA ALA A 113 -5.89 31.16 8.33
C ALA A 113 -4.41 31.56 8.21
N LYS A 114 -3.56 30.60 7.83
CA LYS A 114 -2.10 30.77 7.65
C LYS A 114 -1.68 30.65 6.18
N GLY A 115 -2.62 30.72 5.25
CA GLY A 115 -2.37 30.74 3.81
C GLY A 115 -2.26 29.36 3.15
N GLY A 116 -2.73 28.30 3.81
CA GLY A 116 -2.87 26.99 3.18
C GLY A 116 -4.24 26.77 2.52
N PRO A 117 -4.41 25.67 1.78
CA PRO A 117 -5.65 25.36 1.06
C PRO A 117 -6.81 25.02 2.00
N ALA A 118 -8.05 25.16 1.52
CA ALA A 118 -9.22 24.64 2.23
C ALA A 118 -9.14 23.11 2.35
N LYS A 119 -9.74 22.55 3.42
CA LYS A 119 -9.79 21.09 3.59
C LYS A 119 -10.56 20.45 2.44
N GLY A 120 -10.00 19.41 1.84
CA GLY A 120 -10.54 18.74 0.65
C GLY A 120 -10.10 19.35 -0.69
N SER A 121 -9.31 20.43 -0.68
CA SER A 121 -8.77 21.08 -1.89
C SER A 121 -7.24 20.98 -2.00
N GLU A 122 -6.63 20.11 -1.19
CA GLU A 122 -5.19 19.85 -1.18
C GLU A 122 -4.71 19.27 -2.51
N THR A 123 -3.61 19.81 -3.02
CA THR A 123 -2.91 19.36 -4.24
C THR A 123 -1.41 19.49 -4.01
N LEU A 124 -0.59 18.86 -4.87
CA LEU A 124 0.85 19.03 -4.77
C LEU A 124 1.28 20.48 -5.02
N GLU A 125 0.56 21.21 -5.89
CA GLU A 125 0.87 22.59 -6.26
C GLU A 125 0.61 23.59 -5.13
N ASN A 126 -0.38 23.30 -4.28
CA ASN A 126 -0.74 24.15 -3.14
C ASN A 126 -0.20 23.65 -1.81
N ALA A 127 0.67 22.62 -1.82
CA ALA A 127 1.44 22.23 -0.66
C ALA A 127 2.36 23.37 -0.21
N ASN A 128 2.39 23.62 1.09
CA ASN A 128 3.21 24.70 1.64
C ASN A 128 4.64 24.26 1.93
N PHE A 129 4.88 22.95 2.07
CA PHE A 129 6.19 22.40 2.39
C PHE A 129 6.32 20.95 1.91
N ILE A 130 7.48 20.60 1.35
CA ILE A 130 7.82 19.22 0.98
C ILE A 130 8.72 18.66 2.07
N MET A 131 8.24 17.61 2.75
CA MET A 131 8.93 16.97 3.86
C MET A 131 9.87 15.87 3.37
N PHE A 132 9.41 15.09 2.38
CA PHE A 132 10.15 14.00 1.79
C PHE A 132 9.77 13.90 0.33
N GLU A 133 10.73 13.63 -0.53
CA GLU A 133 10.50 13.36 -1.95
C GLU A 133 11.65 12.47 -2.44
N LEU A 134 11.30 11.36 -3.08
CA LEU A 134 12.27 10.65 -3.91
C LEU A 134 12.34 11.35 -5.25
N SER A 135 13.56 11.70 -5.67
CA SER A 135 13.84 12.32 -6.95
C SER A 135 14.59 11.34 -7.85
N GLY A 136 13.98 11.01 -9.00
CA GLY A 136 14.51 10.06 -9.98
C GLY A 136 14.53 10.66 -11.38
N SER A 137 15.40 10.11 -12.23
CA SER A 137 15.70 10.65 -13.57
C SER A 137 14.82 10.09 -14.70
N ASN A 138 13.90 9.16 -14.41
CA ASN A 138 13.13 8.41 -15.40
C ASN A 138 11.61 8.68 -15.37
N VAL A 139 11.21 9.91 -15.07
CA VAL A 139 9.78 10.29 -15.03
C VAL A 139 9.33 10.79 -16.41
N VAL A 140 8.14 10.36 -16.87
CA VAL A 140 7.47 10.99 -18.02
C VAL A 140 7.36 12.49 -17.75
N PRO A 141 7.76 13.38 -18.68
CA PRO A 141 7.64 14.82 -18.47
C PRO A 141 6.22 15.23 -18.04
N GLY A 142 6.13 15.84 -16.85
CA GLY A 142 4.87 16.31 -16.26
C GLY A 142 4.03 15.25 -15.52
N ALA A 143 4.48 13.99 -15.42
CA ALA A 143 3.85 13.03 -14.51
C ALA A 143 4.26 13.33 -13.07
N LYS A 144 3.27 13.45 -12.18
CA LYS A 144 3.47 13.71 -10.74
C LYS A 144 3.23 12.48 -9.89
N MET A 145 2.84 11.36 -10.51
CA MET A 145 2.81 10.02 -9.91
C MET A 145 4.21 9.61 -9.46
N CYS A 146 4.34 8.48 -8.74
CA CYS A 146 5.58 7.97 -8.13
C CYS A 146 6.72 7.59 -9.11
N GLY A 147 6.92 8.33 -10.20
CA GLY A 147 7.88 8.10 -11.28
C GLY A 147 9.34 8.09 -10.84
N SER A 148 9.64 8.73 -9.72
CA SER A 148 10.99 8.78 -9.15
C SER A 148 11.36 7.53 -8.33
N GLY A 149 10.39 6.66 -8.04
CA GLY A 149 10.52 5.53 -7.12
C GLY A 149 9.77 5.76 -5.81
N PHE A 150 9.85 4.77 -4.92
CA PHE A 150 9.20 4.80 -3.61
C PHE A 150 10.11 4.18 -2.54
N MET A 151 9.93 4.63 -1.29
CA MET A 151 10.57 4.06 -0.10
C MET A 151 9.56 3.16 0.62
N PRO A 152 9.82 1.85 0.73
CA PRO A 152 8.94 0.96 1.45
C PRO A 152 9.07 1.19 2.96
N ILE A 153 7.93 1.38 3.64
CA ILE A 153 7.83 1.44 5.10
C ILE A 153 7.09 0.20 5.59
N GLY A 154 7.84 -0.79 6.11
CA GLY A 154 7.29 -2.03 6.62
C GLY A 154 6.75 -1.94 8.05
N LEU A 155 5.53 -2.41 8.28
CA LEU A 155 4.89 -2.61 9.59
C LEU A 155 4.42 -4.07 9.75
N GLN A 156 4.59 -4.65 10.94
CA GLN A 156 4.32 -6.07 11.22
C GLN A 156 3.34 -6.16 12.38
N THR A 157 2.42 -7.11 12.31
CA THR A 157 1.55 -7.49 13.42
C THR A 157 2.21 -8.65 14.19
N GLY A 158 2.39 -8.51 15.51
CA GLY A 158 3.01 -9.56 16.34
C GLY A 158 2.93 -9.27 17.85
N ASP A 159 2.99 -10.34 18.65
CA ASP A 159 2.64 -10.45 20.07
C ASP A 159 3.20 -9.37 21.01
N SER A 160 2.49 -8.25 21.15
CA SER A 160 2.65 -7.19 22.17
C SER A 160 3.66 -6.06 21.92
N THR A 161 4.40 -6.06 20.80
CA THR A 161 5.23 -4.90 20.41
C THR A 161 4.62 -4.17 19.22
N LEU A 162 4.37 -2.86 19.41
CA LEU A 162 4.01 -1.98 18.31
C LEU A 162 5.24 -1.87 17.40
N SER A 163 5.26 -2.61 16.29
CA SER A 163 6.25 -2.44 15.23
C SER A 163 6.21 -1.00 14.70
N SER A 164 7.38 -0.37 14.58
CA SER A 164 7.53 0.97 14.02
C SER A 164 8.48 0.94 12.83
N GLY A 165 8.06 1.57 11.74
CA GLY A 165 8.88 1.95 10.59
C GLY A 165 9.20 3.43 10.63
N PHE A 166 10.31 3.84 10.01
CA PHE A 166 10.74 5.24 10.05
C PHE A 166 11.06 5.76 8.65
N LEU A 167 10.48 6.90 8.32
CA LEU A 167 10.78 7.65 7.11
C LEU A 167 11.62 8.88 7.49
N PRO A 168 12.82 9.07 6.92
CA PRO A 168 13.54 10.33 7.06
C PRO A 168 12.74 11.48 6.44
N ILE A 169 12.61 12.59 7.17
CA ILE A 169 11.88 13.77 6.71
C ILE A 169 12.68 15.05 6.99
N THR A 170 12.45 16.06 6.18
CA THR A 170 12.84 17.43 6.48
C THR A 170 11.92 17.96 7.59
N PRO A 171 12.46 18.46 8.73
CA PRO A 171 11.64 19.04 9.78
C PRO A 171 10.93 20.30 9.29
N PHE A 172 9.79 20.61 9.91
CA PHE A 172 9.14 21.90 9.70
C PHE A 172 10.07 23.06 10.07
N PRO A 173 10.01 24.19 9.32
CA PRO A 173 10.65 25.42 9.75
C PRO A 173 10.15 25.83 11.14
N GLU A 174 11.05 26.04 12.10
CA GLU A 174 10.71 26.28 13.51
C GLU A 174 9.73 27.45 13.70
N ALA A 175 9.92 28.53 12.93
CA ALA A 175 9.08 29.72 12.98
C ALA A 175 7.63 29.49 12.52
N GLU A 176 7.39 28.44 11.73
CA GLU A 176 6.10 28.18 11.08
C GLU A 176 5.51 26.84 11.48
N LYS A 177 6.17 26.06 12.35
CA LYS A 177 5.73 24.72 12.76
C LYS A 177 4.27 24.69 13.21
N GLN A 178 3.80 25.75 13.86
CA GLN A 178 2.42 25.87 14.36
C GLN A 178 1.38 26.23 13.30
N ASP A 179 1.82 26.60 12.10
CA ASP A 179 0.94 26.99 11.01
C ASP A 179 0.45 25.77 10.23
N TYR A 180 1.19 24.65 10.28
CA TYR A 180 0.88 23.39 9.63
C TYR A 180 -0.14 22.58 10.45
N ASP A 181 -1.25 22.23 9.81
CA ASP A 181 -2.35 21.49 10.42
C ASP A 181 -2.68 20.18 9.71
N ARG A 182 -2.00 19.87 8.60
CA ARG A 182 -2.22 18.67 7.77
C ARG A 182 -0.94 18.19 7.10
N VAL A 183 -0.87 16.90 6.84
CA VAL A 183 0.17 16.24 6.05
C VAL A 183 -0.48 15.40 4.96
N GLY A 184 0.08 15.48 3.75
CA GLY A 184 -0.25 14.62 2.62
C GLY A 184 0.83 13.55 2.45
N ILE A 185 0.44 12.29 2.41
CA ILE A 185 1.31 11.17 2.02
C ILE A 185 0.94 10.78 0.60
N ILE A 186 1.92 10.64 -0.28
CA ILE A 186 1.75 10.11 -1.62
C ILE A 186 2.37 8.71 -1.60
N ALA A 187 1.52 7.70 -1.59
CA ALA A 187 1.91 6.30 -1.59
C ALA A 187 1.64 5.66 -2.97
N ARG A 188 2.58 4.87 -3.48
CA ARG A 188 2.43 4.07 -4.70
C ARG A 188 1.43 2.96 -4.49
N ASP A 189 1.62 2.18 -3.43
CA ASP A 189 0.78 1.07 -3.03
C ASP A 189 0.78 0.86 -1.52
N PHE A 190 -0.15 0.02 -1.08
CA PHE A 190 -0.05 -0.74 0.15
C PHE A 190 0.12 -2.23 -0.17
N THR A 191 1.29 -2.80 0.15
CA THR A 191 1.56 -4.24 -0.01
C THR A 191 1.22 -4.98 1.27
N TYR A 192 0.26 -5.90 1.25
CA TYR A 192 -0.07 -6.77 2.37
C TYR A 192 0.61 -8.12 2.25
N TYR A 193 1.07 -8.66 3.37
CA TYR A 193 1.55 -10.03 3.48
C TYR A 193 0.58 -10.87 4.32
N PHE A 194 0.16 -12.01 3.78
CA PHE A 194 -0.72 -12.95 4.48
C PHE A 194 0.03 -14.20 4.95
N ASP A 195 -0.27 -14.69 6.14
CA ASP A 195 0.36 -15.90 6.69
C ASP A 195 -0.06 -17.15 5.88
N PRO A 196 0.85 -18.11 5.61
CA PRO A 196 0.53 -19.36 4.92
C PRO A 196 -0.62 -20.17 5.52
N LYS A 197 -0.86 -20.04 6.83
CA LYS A 197 -1.98 -20.72 7.49
C LYS A 197 -3.35 -20.12 7.10
N ASP A 198 -3.38 -18.82 6.82
CA ASP A 198 -4.61 -18.07 6.53
C ASP A 198 -4.83 -18.00 5.01
N VAL A 199 -3.75 -18.01 4.22
CA VAL A 199 -3.76 -18.00 2.75
C VAL A 199 -2.76 -19.04 2.24
N PRO A 200 -3.17 -20.26 1.88
CA PRO A 200 -2.23 -21.31 1.46
C PRO A 200 -1.65 -21.08 0.06
N GLU A 201 -2.27 -20.23 -0.75
CA GLU A 201 -1.86 -19.96 -2.12
C GLU A 201 -0.67 -19.01 -2.20
N ASN A 202 0.45 -19.49 -2.74
CA ASN A 202 1.69 -18.72 -2.81
C ASN A 202 1.58 -17.44 -3.66
N SER A 203 0.75 -17.43 -4.70
CA SER A 203 0.54 -16.26 -5.53
C SER A 203 -0.21 -15.12 -4.82
N TYR A 204 -0.95 -15.41 -3.74
CA TYR A 204 -1.65 -14.42 -2.92
C TYR A 204 -0.86 -14.02 -1.67
N ARG A 205 0.38 -14.48 -1.53
CA ARG A 205 1.21 -14.24 -0.35
C ARG A 205 1.45 -12.75 -0.11
N TYR A 206 1.67 -12.00 -1.19
CA TYR A 206 1.83 -10.55 -1.19
C TYR A 206 0.83 -9.94 -2.16
N VAL A 207 -0.01 -9.02 -1.69
CA VAL A 207 -1.05 -8.38 -2.49
C VAL A 207 -0.99 -6.87 -2.32
N ASP A 208 -0.94 -6.17 -3.45
CA ASP A 208 -0.89 -4.72 -3.50
C ASP A 208 -2.26 -4.11 -3.72
N LEU A 209 -2.53 -3.03 -3.00
CA LEU A 209 -3.57 -2.06 -3.35
C LEU A 209 -2.94 -0.85 -4.01
N ILE A 210 -3.16 -0.73 -5.32
CA ILE A 210 -2.45 0.21 -6.19
C ILE A 210 -3.11 1.60 -6.14
N LEU A 211 -2.34 2.62 -5.78
CA LEU A 211 -2.82 4.01 -5.65
C LEU A 211 -2.17 4.95 -6.65
N ASN A 212 -0.84 5.05 -6.64
CA ASN A 212 -0.09 6.01 -7.45
C ASN A 212 0.99 5.36 -8.29
N ASP A 213 0.61 4.36 -9.08
CA ASP A 213 1.55 3.63 -9.93
C ASP A 213 2.28 4.54 -10.93
N PRO A 214 3.60 4.37 -11.14
CA PRO A 214 4.35 5.19 -12.07
C PRO A 214 3.86 5.03 -13.51
N ILE A 215 3.54 6.13 -14.18
CA ILE A 215 3.34 6.09 -15.63
C ILE A 215 4.72 6.04 -16.28
N SER A 216 5.05 4.93 -16.92
CA SER A 216 6.30 4.75 -17.68
C SER A 216 6.14 5.18 -19.14
N ASN A 217 7.16 5.83 -19.71
CA ASN A 217 7.23 6.08 -21.16
C ASN A 217 7.70 4.85 -21.96
N ILE A 218 8.21 3.82 -21.29
CA ILE A 218 8.77 2.64 -21.94
C ILE A 218 7.63 1.84 -22.58
N GLU A 219 7.58 1.80 -23.91
CA GLU A 219 6.53 1.11 -24.69
C GLU A 219 6.37 -0.37 -24.32
N SER A 220 7.41 -1.03 -23.81
CA SER A 220 7.34 -2.42 -23.34
C SER A 220 6.57 -2.62 -22.02
N HIS A 221 6.22 -1.53 -21.32
CA HIS A 221 5.38 -1.57 -20.12
C HIS A 221 3.92 -1.27 -20.45
N ARG A 222 3.63 -0.64 -21.61
CA ARG A 222 2.29 -0.33 -22.13
C ARG A 222 1.57 -1.55 -22.71
N ALA A 223 1.37 -2.54 -21.86
CA ALA A 223 0.50 -3.65 -22.19
C ALA A 223 -0.97 -3.28 -21.91
N TYR A 224 -1.91 -3.82 -22.70
CA TYR A 224 -3.34 -3.54 -22.58
C TYR A 224 -3.96 -4.02 -21.25
N ASP A 225 -3.18 -4.70 -20.42
CA ASP A 225 -3.48 -5.31 -19.11
C ASP A 225 -2.70 -4.66 -17.95
N GLU A 226 -2.05 -3.50 -18.17
CA GLU A 226 -1.32 -2.72 -17.15
C GLU A 226 -2.08 -2.60 -15.84
N ILE A 227 -1.40 -2.88 -14.72
CA ILE A 227 -1.90 -2.64 -13.37
C ILE A 227 -2.05 -1.14 -13.17
N ILE A 228 -3.25 -0.72 -12.75
CA ILE A 228 -3.58 0.71 -12.59
C ILE A 228 -4.14 0.97 -11.20
N ARG A 229 -4.24 2.26 -10.85
CA ARG A 229 -4.92 2.74 -9.65
C ARG A 229 -6.28 2.03 -9.45
N GLY A 230 -6.49 1.50 -8.24
CA GLY A 230 -7.68 0.76 -7.86
C GLY A 230 -7.62 -0.75 -8.11
N ASP A 231 -6.61 -1.25 -8.84
CA ASP A 231 -6.39 -2.69 -8.98
C ASP A 231 -5.89 -3.32 -7.68
N VAL A 232 -6.33 -4.55 -7.43
CA VAL A 232 -5.72 -5.47 -6.47
C VAL A 232 -4.73 -6.35 -7.23
N SER A 233 -3.48 -6.35 -6.81
CA SER A 233 -2.39 -6.96 -7.61
C SER A 233 -1.47 -7.84 -6.77
N PRO A 234 -1.53 -9.18 -6.91
CA PRO A 234 -0.54 -10.07 -6.34
C PRO A 234 0.86 -9.87 -6.91
N LYS A 235 1.87 -9.95 -6.04
CA LYS A 235 3.28 -9.94 -6.44
C LYS A 235 3.80 -11.34 -6.70
N LEU A 236 4.40 -11.54 -7.86
CA LEU A 236 5.17 -12.72 -8.20
C LEU A 236 6.65 -12.43 -8.24
N PHE A 237 7.44 -13.39 -7.78
CA PHE A 237 8.88 -13.33 -7.71
C PHE A 237 9.47 -14.38 -8.63
N ASN A 238 10.56 -14.07 -9.32
CA ASN A 238 11.31 -15.10 -10.02
C ASN A 238 12.01 -16.05 -9.02
N LYS A 239 12.42 -17.23 -9.50
CA LYS A 239 13.08 -18.26 -8.69
C LYS A 239 14.39 -17.82 -8.03
N ASN A 240 14.96 -16.70 -8.47
CA ASN A 240 16.21 -16.17 -7.91
C ASN A 240 15.96 -15.33 -6.66
N CYS A 241 14.72 -14.97 -6.35
CA CYS A 241 14.38 -14.26 -5.13
C CYS A 241 14.55 -15.15 -3.88
N PRO A 242 14.75 -14.55 -2.69
CA PRO A 242 14.81 -15.25 -1.41
C PRO A 242 13.64 -16.22 -1.19
N GLU A 243 13.92 -17.48 -0.84
CA GLU A 243 12.88 -18.47 -0.53
C GLU A 243 12.05 -18.08 0.70
N SER A 244 12.63 -17.31 1.62
CA SER A 244 11.90 -16.76 2.78
C SER A 244 10.66 -15.96 2.38
N PHE A 245 10.61 -15.37 1.18
CA PHE A 245 9.42 -14.64 0.69
C PHE A 245 8.16 -15.52 0.71
N LEU A 246 8.28 -16.84 0.52
CA LEU A 246 7.12 -17.73 0.49
C LEU A 246 6.41 -17.88 1.84
N ASN A 247 7.14 -17.70 2.95
CA ASN A 247 6.68 -18.12 4.28
C ASN A 247 6.92 -17.09 5.39
N SER A 248 7.51 -15.94 5.08
CA SER A 248 7.64 -14.82 6.01
C SER A 248 7.48 -13.49 5.26
N PRO A 249 7.20 -12.37 5.96
CA PRO A 249 7.10 -11.05 5.34
C PRO A 249 8.50 -10.47 5.00
N SER A 250 9.50 -11.29 4.68
CA SER A 250 10.88 -10.86 4.49
C SER A 250 11.11 -10.01 3.23
N TYR A 251 10.17 -9.99 2.30
CA TYR A 251 10.15 -9.00 1.21
C TYR A 251 9.92 -7.57 1.75
N ILE A 252 9.08 -7.45 2.78
CA ILE A 252 8.81 -6.18 3.48
C ILE A 252 9.91 -5.91 4.52
N TYR A 253 10.45 -6.97 5.12
CA TYR A 253 11.44 -6.92 6.20
C TYR A 253 12.71 -7.68 5.85
N SER A 254 13.70 -6.96 5.34
CA SER A 254 15.03 -7.50 5.07
C SER A 254 15.66 -8.22 6.26
N ASP A 255 15.34 -7.80 7.48
CA ASP A 255 15.90 -8.37 8.71
C ASP A 255 15.37 -9.79 8.99
N LEU A 256 14.29 -10.20 8.31
CA LEU A 256 13.74 -11.56 8.34
C LEU A 256 14.30 -12.46 7.23
N LEU A 257 15.19 -11.94 6.39
CA LEU A 257 15.90 -12.76 5.40
C LEU A 257 16.80 -13.78 6.12
N LYS A 258 16.87 -14.99 5.57
CA LYS A 258 17.81 -16.00 6.05
C LYS A 258 19.24 -15.63 5.64
N SER A 259 20.21 -16.18 6.36
CA SER A 259 21.63 -16.01 6.03
C SER A 259 21.91 -16.42 4.58
N GLY A 260 22.60 -15.57 3.81
CA GLY A 260 22.91 -15.78 2.40
C GLY A 260 21.85 -15.27 1.41
N GLU A 261 20.61 -15.01 1.83
CA GLU A 261 19.56 -14.57 0.90
C GLU A 261 19.72 -13.09 0.45
N MET A 262 20.44 -12.27 1.23
CA MET A 262 20.73 -10.87 0.88
C MET A 262 21.57 -10.74 -0.41
N GLU A 263 22.36 -11.75 -0.76
CA GLU A 263 23.17 -11.77 -1.99
C GLU A 263 22.29 -11.82 -3.25
N ASN A 264 21.15 -12.50 -3.17
CA ASN A 264 20.18 -12.60 -4.26
C ASN A 264 19.52 -11.24 -4.57
N LEU A 265 19.30 -10.43 -3.55
CA LEU A 265 18.77 -9.07 -3.70
C LEU A 265 19.83 -8.11 -4.24
N SER A 266 21.04 -8.15 -3.67
CA SER A 266 22.12 -7.23 -4.04
C SER A 266 22.73 -7.51 -5.42
N SER A 267 22.59 -8.73 -5.95
CA SER A 267 22.99 -9.10 -7.32
C SER A 267 22.02 -8.60 -8.40
N GLY A 268 20.84 -8.08 -8.04
CA GLY A 268 19.79 -7.67 -8.98
C GLY A 268 19.18 -8.84 -9.76
N SER A 269 19.42 -10.08 -9.33
CA SER A 269 18.92 -11.30 -9.98
C SER A 269 17.47 -11.63 -9.56
N CYS A 270 17.07 -11.22 -8.36
CA CYS A 270 15.68 -11.24 -7.92
C CYS A 270 14.88 -10.19 -8.69
N MET A 271 13.84 -10.64 -9.37
CA MET A 271 12.90 -9.80 -10.10
C MET A 271 11.48 -10.06 -9.59
N MET A 272 10.67 -9.01 -9.59
CA MET A 272 9.27 -9.07 -9.19
C MET A 272 8.40 -8.56 -10.33
N THR A 273 7.20 -9.14 -10.45
CA THR A 273 6.13 -8.68 -11.31
C THR A 273 4.83 -8.65 -10.53
N GLU A 274 3.84 -8.01 -11.12
CA GLU A 274 2.52 -7.79 -10.58
C GLU A 274 1.51 -8.28 -11.60
N LEU A 275 0.52 -9.04 -11.15
CA LEU A 275 -0.51 -9.60 -12.01
C LEU A 275 -1.89 -9.20 -11.50
N ALA A 276 -2.87 -9.19 -12.39
CA ALA A 276 -4.25 -8.92 -12.00
C ALA A 276 -4.98 -10.21 -11.61
N ILE A 277 -6.00 -10.06 -10.77
CA ILE A 277 -6.92 -11.14 -10.37
C ILE A 277 -8.22 -10.99 -11.16
N ASP A 278 -8.78 -12.09 -11.65
CA ASP A 278 -10.11 -12.13 -12.23
C ASP A 278 -11.18 -12.02 -11.13
N ALA A 279 -12.04 -11.01 -11.21
CA ALA A 279 -13.09 -10.74 -10.23
C ALA A 279 -14.21 -11.80 -10.24
N ASN A 280 -14.29 -12.65 -11.27
CA ASN A 280 -15.33 -13.66 -11.39
C ASN A 280 -14.90 -15.05 -10.90
N SER A 281 -13.59 -15.30 -10.76
CA SER A 281 -13.10 -16.60 -10.30
C SER A 281 -12.05 -16.51 -9.22
N GLY A 282 -11.46 -15.33 -8.96
CA GLY A 282 -10.31 -15.20 -8.07
C GLY A 282 -9.06 -15.89 -8.62
N HIS A 283 -9.02 -16.19 -9.93
CA HIS A 283 -7.83 -16.75 -10.56
C HIS A 283 -6.98 -15.62 -11.13
N ILE A 284 -5.69 -15.89 -11.27
CA ILE A 284 -4.77 -14.91 -11.86
C ILE A 284 -5.05 -14.75 -13.37
N LEU A 285 -5.17 -13.50 -13.81
CA LEU A 285 -5.32 -13.14 -15.22
C LEU A 285 -3.98 -13.31 -15.94
N LYS A 286 -4.05 -13.89 -17.13
CA LYS A 286 -2.91 -14.02 -18.04
C LYS A 286 -2.57 -12.65 -18.61
N ALA A 287 -1.60 -11.99 -17.97
CA ALA A 287 -1.05 -10.73 -18.45
C ALA A 287 0.20 -10.93 -19.31
N ALA A 288 0.48 -9.97 -20.19
CA ALA A 288 1.67 -9.88 -20.99
C ALA A 288 2.87 -9.44 -20.13
N VAL A 289 3.44 -10.39 -19.40
CA VAL A 289 4.70 -10.22 -18.67
C VAL A 289 5.86 -10.92 -19.39
N PRO A 290 7.13 -10.49 -19.19
CA PRO A 290 8.28 -11.17 -19.77
C PRO A 290 8.30 -12.66 -19.40
N ASP A 291 8.76 -13.54 -20.30
CA ASP A 291 8.73 -14.99 -20.10
C ASP A 291 9.38 -15.45 -18.78
N ILE A 292 10.46 -14.78 -18.35
CA ILE A 292 11.16 -15.08 -17.08
C ILE A 292 10.32 -14.80 -15.82
N LEU A 293 9.23 -14.06 -15.97
CA LEU A 293 8.26 -13.71 -14.92
C LEU A 293 6.85 -14.22 -15.25
N ASN A 294 6.68 -14.98 -16.33
CA ASN A 294 5.37 -15.46 -16.77
C ASN A 294 5.09 -16.85 -16.18
N PRO A 295 4.24 -16.94 -15.14
CA PRO A 295 3.99 -18.21 -14.47
C PRO A 295 3.22 -19.22 -15.33
N PHE A 296 2.65 -18.79 -16.47
CA PHE A 296 1.82 -19.64 -17.31
C PHE A 296 2.57 -20.25 -18.49
N THR A 297 3.70 -19.65 -18.89
CA THR A 297 4.59 -20.21 -19.92
C THR A 297 5.80 -20.90 -19.29
N ASP A 298 6.31 -20.41 -18.16
CA ASP A 298 7.46 -20.97 -17.46
C ASP A 298 7.30 -20.94 -15.92
N PRO A 299 6.39 -21.74 -15.35
CA PRO A 299 6.15 -21.77 -13.90
C PRO A 299 7.39 -22.15 -13.09
N GLY A 300 8.34 -22.90 -13.66
CA GLY A 300 9.57 -23.31 -12.97
C GLY A 300 10.57 -22.16 -12.75
N ASN A 301 10.37 -21.03 -13.44
CA ASN A 301 11.16 -19.81 -13.24
C ASN A 301 10.52 -18.80 -12.28
N VAL A 302 9.35 -19.12 -11.72
CA VAL A 302 8.65 -18.30 -10.73
C VAL A 302 8.73 -18.99 -9.36
N LEU A 303 9.05 -18.23 -8.31
CA LEU A 303 9.17 -18.73 -6.95
C LEU A 303 7.80 -19.08 -6.35
N ASN A 304 6.79 -18.25 -6.63
CA ASN A 304 5.44 -18.37 -6.09
C ASN A 304 4.36 -18.47 -7.18
N PRO A 305 4.43 -19.46 -8.09
CA PRO A 305 3.48 -19.56 -9.19
C PRO A 305 2.03 -19.74 -8.67
N PRO A 306 1.01 -19.30 -9.44
CA PRO A 306 -0.39 -19.59 -9.16
C PRO A 306 -0.64 -21.11 -9.11
N SER A 307 -1.55 -21.53 -8.24
CA SER A 307 -1.83 -22.95 -8.02
C SER A 307 -2.69 -23.58 -9.12
N VAL A 308 -3.33 -22.76 -9.95
CA VAL A 308 -4.23 -23.19 -11.03
C VAL A 308 -3.93 -22.45 -12.34
N ALA A 309 -4.53 -22.93 -13.42
CA ALA A 309 -4.42 -22.27 -14.72
C ALA A 309 -5.07 -20.87 -14.69
N GLY A 310 -4.36 -19.88 -15.25
CA GLY A 310 -4.87 -18.52 -15.32
C GLY A 310 -6.02 -18.33 -16.31
N VAL A 311 -6.73 -17.23 -16.14
CA VAL A 311 -7.86 -16.80 -16.98
C VAL A 311 -7.36 -15.86 -18.06
N ALA A 312 -7.84 -15.98 -19.29
CA ALA A 312 -7.45 -15.07 -20.36
C ALA A 312 -7.97 -13.66 -20.06
N PHE A 313 -7.08 -12.66 -20.11
CA PHE A 313 -7.48 -11.27 -20.03
C PHE A 313 -8.23 -10.87 -21.30
N ALA A 314 -9.46 -10.36 -21.14
CA ALA A 314 -10.27 -9.84 -22.24
C ALA A 314 -10.54 -8.33 -22.07
N SER A 315 -10.68 -7.82 -20.84
CA SER A 315 -10.94 -6.39 -20.59
C SER A 315 -10.60 -5.95 -19.15
N PRO A 316 -10.33 -4.65 -18.93
CA PRO A 316 -10.06 -4.11 -17.60
C PRO A 316 -11.18 -4.32 -16.57
N THR A 317 -12.43 -4.50 -17.01
CA THR A 317 -13.57 -4.74 -16.11
C THR A 317 -13.56 -6.12 -15.46
N GLN A 318 -12.68 -7.04 -15.90
CA GLN A 318 -12.48 -8.32 -15.23
C GLN A 318 -11.58 -8.23 -14.01
N LYS A 319 -10.80 -7.15 -13.88
CA LYS A 319 -9.83 -7.03 -12.79
C LYS A 319 -10.56 -6.86 -11.46
N LEU A 320 -10.08 -7.57 -10.45
CA LEU A 320 -10.44 -7.32 -9.07
C LEU A 320 -10.03 -5.90 -8.67
N LYS A 321 -10.98 -5.16 -8.10
CA LYS A 321 -10.79 -3.79 -7.63
C LYS A 321 -11.00 -3.74 -6.12
N PHE A 322 -10.26 -2.88 -5.45
CA PHE A 322 -10.59 -2.46 -4.10
C PHE A 322 -11.40 -1.16 -4.14
N LYS A 323 -12.08 -0.85 -3.03
CA LYS A 323 -12.80 0.42 -2.92
C LYS A 323 -11.82 1.58 -2.77
N THR A 324 -11.74 2.41 -3.80
CA THR A 324 -10.91 3.61 -3.78
C THR A 324 -11.63 4.76 -3.07
N PRO A 325 -10.87 5.66 -2.42
CA PRO A 325 -11.40 6.95 -1.96
C PRO A 325 -12.11 7.72 -3.09
N ALA A 326 -13.29 8.28 -2.84
CA ALA A 326 -14.12 8.92 -3.87
C ALA A 326 -13.41 10.06 -4.63
N SER A 327 -12.47 10.76 -3.98
CA SER A 327 -11.69 11.83 -4.60
C SER A 327 -10.79 11.35 -5.75
N ILE A 328 -10.44 10.05 -5.80
CA ILE A 328 -9.66 9.46 -6.89
C ILE A 328 -10.37 9.57 -8.23
N ASN A 329 -11.71 9.46 -8.25
CA ASN A 329 -12.49 9.39 -9.49
C ASN A 329 -12.39 10.66 -10.35
N ASN A 330 -11.98 11.78 -9.76
CA ASN A 330 -11.86 13.08 -10.44
C ASN A 330 -10.40 13.43 -10.81
N LEU A 331 -9.44 12.57 -10.49
CA LEU A 331 -8.02 12.84 -10.77
C LEU A 331 -7.66 12.41 -12.20
N ASP A 332 -6.87 13.24 -12.87
CA ASP A 332 -6.18 12.82 -14.11
C ASP A 332 -5.25 11.64 -13.80
N ILE A 333 -5.01 10.80 -14.79
CA ILE A 333 -4.13 9.64 -14.65
C ILE A 333 -2.72 10.05 -14.21
N LYS A 334 -2.25 11.26 -14.56
CA LYS A 334 -0.93 11.81 -14.24
C LYS A 334 -0.86 12.50 -12.87
N ASP A 335 -1.99 12.79 -12.25
CA ASP A 335 -2.06 13.48 -10.96
C ASP A 335 -2.16 12.45 -9.83
N PRO A 336 -1.31 12.53 -8.80
CA PRO A 336 -1.33 11.58 -7.71
C PRO A 336 -2.50 11.83 -6.77
N TYR A 337 -3.02 10.72 -6.26
CA TYR A 337 -3.85 10.73 -5.07
C TYR A 337 -2.99 11.05 -3.84
N ILE A 338 -3.44 12.02 -3.06
CA ILE A 338 -2.77 12.46 -1.84
C ILE A 338 -3.59 12.00 -0.63
N LEU A 339 -2.98 11.19 0.22
CA LEU A 339 -3.56 10.75 1.49
C LEU A 339 -3.39 11.88 2.49
N VAL A 340 -4.42 12.71 2.65
CA VAL A 340 -4.39 13.84 3.60
C VAL A 340 -4.83 13.35 4.97
N VAL A 341 -3.98 13.60 5.96
CA VAL A 341 -4.23 13.37 7.38
C VAL A 341 -4.00 14.66 8.14
N ASP A 342 -4.93 14.98 9.04
CA ASP A 342 -4.82 16.17 9.88
C ASP A 342 -3.75 15.94 10.98
N LEU A 343 -2.96 16.96 11.29
CA LEU A 343 -2.00 16.96 12.39
C LEU A 343 -2.63 17.52 13.66
N ASP A 344 -2.66 16.72 14.73
CA ASP A 344 -3.07 17.21 16.05
C ASP A 344 -2.05 18.20 16.63
N SER A 345 -2.29 19.48 16.34
CA SER A 345 -1.47 20.60 16.83
C SER A 345 -1.58 20.86 18.33
N SER A 346 -2.30 20.07 19.12
CA SER A 346 -2.37 20.24 20.58
C SER A 346 -1.11 19.76 21.32
N LYS A 347 -0.26 18.93 20.68
CA LYS A 347 0.96 18.33 21.25
C LYS A 347 2.24 18.83 20.57
N LYS A 348 2.49 20.13 20.63
CA LYS A 348 3.48 20.86 19.80
C LYS A 348 4.96 20.62 20.14
N ASP A 349 5.26 19.92 21.22
CA ASP A 349 6.58 19.96 21.86
C ASP A 349 7.65 19.10 21.17
N GLY A 350 7.29 18.22 20.24
CA GLY A 350 8.25 17.39 19.51
C GLY A 350 8.19 17.57 18.00
N GLY A 351 9.36 17.63 17.36
CA GLY A 351 9.53 17.89 15.92
C GLY A 351 9.24 16.68 15.02
N SER A 352 8.90 15.53 15.61
CA SER A 352 8.61 14.28 14.92
C SER A 352 7.12 14.09 14.66
N ILE A 353 6.79 13.47 13.53
CA ILE A 353 5.41 13.09 13.18
C ILE A 353 5.23 11.60 13.44
N LEU A 354 4.10 11.23 14.02
CA LEU A 354 3.69 9.85 14.25
C LEU A 354 2.43 9.55 13.46
N PHE A 355 2.48 8.53 12.60
CA PHE A 355 1.34 7.92 11.93
C PHE A 355 1.03 6.59 12.61
N ASN A 356 -0.15 6.47 13.24
CA ASN A 356 -0.62 5.18 13.73
C ASN A 356 -1.44 4.52 12.62
N VAL A 357 -1.10 3.27 12.29
CA VAL A 357 -1.64 2.52 11.16
C VAL A 357 -2.33 1.26 11.68
N SER A 358 -3.58 1.04 11.31
CA SER A 358 -4.31 -0.21 11.58
C SER A 358 -4.58 -0.94 10.26
N ILE A 359 -4.38 -2.25 10.31
CA ILE A 359 -4.62 -3.20 9.20
C ILE A 359 -5.57 -4.33 9.62
N ASP A 360 -6.37 -4.11 10.67
CA ASP A 360 -7.32 -5.10 11.14
C ASP A 360 -8.35 -5.41 10.05
N LYS A 361 -8.64 -6.70 9.83
CA LYS A 361 -9.69 -7.18 8.91
C LYS A 361 -9.57 -6.60 7.47
N VAL A 362 -8.34 -6.45 6.98
CA VAL A 362 -8.09 -5.89 5.64
C VAL A 362 -8.70 -6.73 4.53
N LEU A 363 -8.62 -8.06 4.61
CA LEU A 363 -9.27 -8.92 3.63
C LEU A 363 -10.61 -9.38 4.18
N PHE A 364 -11.67 -9.11 3.43
CA PHE A 364 -13.01 -9.63 3.62
C PHE A 364 -13.36 -10.53 2.42
N TRP A 365 -13.97 -11.68 2.68
CA TRP A 365 -14.58 -12.48 1.64
C TRP A 365 -15.77 -13.26 2.16
N ASP A 366 -16.69 -13.50 1.24
CA ASP A 366 -17.86 -14.32 1.47
C ASP A 366 -17.57 -15.75 1.05
N SER A 367 -17.73 -16.67 1.99
CA SER A 367 -17.55 -18.10 1.73
C SER A 367 -18.71 -18.92 2.24
N THR A 368 -18.91 -20.06 1.59
CA THR A 368 -19.76 -21.14 2.12
C THR A 368 -18.97 -22.08 3.03
N SER A 369 -17.65 -21.97 3.06
CA SER A 369 -16.80 -22.67 4.01
C SER A 369 -17.03 -22.15 5.43
N ALA A 370 -16.62 -22.94 6.42
CA ALA A 370 -16.63 -22.54 7.82
C ALA A 370 -15.21 -22.36 8.38
N ASP A 371 -14.17 -22.67 7.59
CA ASP A 371 -12.81 -22.32 7.97
C ASP A 371 -12.53 -20.83 7.71
N ASN A 372 -11.50 -20.30 8.36
CA ASN A 372 -11.03 -18.94 8.13
C ASN A 372 -9.76 -18.98 7.26
N VAL A 373 -9.80 -19.81 6.22
CA VAL A 373 -8.71 -19.97 5.26
C VAL A 373 -9.20 -19.41 3.94
N PHE A 374 -8.45 -18.50 3.34
CA PHE A 374 -8.79 -17.88 2.08
C PHE A 374 -8.00 -18.53 0.95
N SER A 375 -8.70 -19.28 0.10
CA SER A 375 -8.09 -20.00 -1.02
C SER A 375 -8.94 -19.90 -2.30
N PRO A 376 -9.07 -18.70 -2.90
CA PRO A 376 -9.97 -18.48 -4.03
C PRO A 376 -9.62 -19.24 -5.31
N GLN A 377 -8.39 -19.75 -5.46
CA GLN A 377 -7.98 -20.58 -6.61
C GLN A 377 -8.21 -22.07 -6.40
N LEU A 378 -8.21 -22.54 -5.14
CA LEU A 378 -8.30 -23.96 -4.81
C LEU A 378 -9.67 -24.35 -4.26
N ASP A 379 -10.40 -23.41 -3.67
CA ASP A 379 -11.76 -23.60 -3.16
C ASP A 379 -12.76 -22.70 -3.88
N ALA A 380 -13.69 -23.33 -4.60
CA ALA A 380 -14.82 -22.64 -5.24
C ALA A 380 -15.78 -22.01 -4.20
N GLY A 381 -15.69 -22.43 -2.94
CA GLY A 381 -16.30 -21.79 -1.77
C GLY A 381 -15.83 -20.36 -1.58
N ASP A 382 -14.55 -20.09 -1.81
CA ASP A 382 -13.90 -18.78 -1.61
C ASP A 382 -13.77 -17.95 -2.89
N SER A 383 -13.94 -18.57 -4.06
CA SER A 383 -13.89 -17.83 -5.32
C SER A 383 -15.02 -16.78 -5.36
N PRO A 384 -14.72 -15.52 -5.73
CA PRO A 384 -15.75 -14.53 -6.01
C PRO A 384 -16.60 -15.00 -7.21
N ASN A 385 -17.81 -14.46 -7.37
CA ASN A 385 -18.66 -14.75 -8.54
C ASN A 385 -19.24 -13.47 -9.18
N ALA A 386 -18.45 -12.40 -9.13
CA ALA A 386 -18.81 -11.14 -9.73
C ALA A 386 -18.62 -11.15 -11.25
N THR A 387 -19.59 -10.63 -11.98
CA THR A 387 -19.56 -10.52 -13.44
C THR A 387 -18.64 -9.39 -13.94
N SER A 388 -18.22 -8.50 -13.05
CA SER A 388 -17.21 -7.47 -13.31
C SER A 388 -16.61 -6.96 -11.99
N GLY A 389 -15.47 -6.29 -12.05
CA GLY A 389 -14.84 -5.66 -10.88
C GLY A 389 -15.72 -4.63 -10.17
N ASN A 390 -16.60 -3.93 -10.91
CA ASN A 390 -17.58 -3.00 -10.30
C ASN A 390 -18.70 -3.72 -9.56
N ASP A 391 -19.07 -4.91 -10.03
CA ASP A 391 -20.13 -5.74 -9.48
C ASP A 391 -19.67 -6.48 -8.21
N ASN A 392 -18.37 -6.81 -8.11
CA ASN A 392 -17.74 -7.41 -6.91
C ASN A 392 -17.73 -6.50 -5.66
N LEU A 393 -18.18 -5.24 -5.80
CA LEU A 393 -18.19 -4.22 -4.74
C LEU A 393 -19.60 -3.71 -4.41
N THR A 394 -20.64 -4.15 -5.13
CA THR A 394 -21.96 -3.49 -5.07
C THR A 394 -23.15 -4.44 -5.04
N ASN A 395 -22.95 -5.74 -5.25
CA ASN A 395 -24.04 -6.69 -5.41
C ASN A 395 -24.08 -7.73 -4.28
N THR A 396 -24.88 -7.44 -3.26
CA THR A 396 -25.10 -8.29 -2.07
C THR A 396 -25.90 -9.59 -2.36
N ALA A 397 -25.95 -10.05 -3.61
CA ALA A 397 -26.48 -11.36 -3.97
C ALA A 397 -25.37 -12.30 -4.46
N ARG A 398 -24.11 -11.87 -4.29
CA ARG A 398 -22.91 -12.49 -4.81
C ARG A 398 -21.89 -12.63 -3.70
N LYS A 399 -20.95 -13.54 -3.89
CA LYS A 399 -19.80 -13.67 -3.02
C LYS A 399 -18.90 -12.46 -3.25
N ASN A 400 -18.78 -11.61 -2.25
CA ASN A 400 -17.87 -10.49 -2.31
C ASN A 400 -16.46 -10.93 -1.91
N MET A 401 -15.48 -10.21 -2.43
CA MET A 401 -14.09 -10.33 -2.02
C MET A 401 -13.47 -8.94 -2.07
N ILE A 402 -13.18 -8.38 -0.91
CA ILE A 402 -12.80 -6.97 -0.75
C ILE A 402 -11.49 -6.89 0.02
N PHE A 403 -10.55 -6.14 -0.53
CA PHE A 403 -9.35 -5.72 0.18
C PHE A 403 -9.54 -4.26 0.61
N HIS A 404 -9.54 -4.01 1.91
CA HIS A 404 -9.66 -2.68 2.49
C HIS A 404 -8.30 -2.00 2.60
N LEU A 405 -8.29 -0.68 2.39
CA LEU A 405 -7.11 0.13 2.68
C LEU A 405 -6.89 0.23 4.21
N PRO A 406 -5.67 0.56 4.68
CA PRO A 406 -5.46 0.68 6.11
C PRO A 406 -6.15 1.93 6.67
N THR A 407 -6.31 1.97 8.00
CA THR A 407 -6.73 3.18 8.70
C THR A 407 -5.51 3.92 9.26
N ILE A 408 -5.40 5.23 9.03
CA ILE A 408 -4.25 6.03 9.47
C ILE A 408 -4.72 7.27 10.25
N ILE A 409 -4.09 7.51 11.42
CA ILE A 409 -4.22 8.74 12.20
C ILE A 409 -2.84 9.34 12.47
N SER A 410 -2.67 10.64 12.24
CA SER A 410 -1.42 11.35 12.55
C SER A 410 -1.48 12.17 13.84
N ASN A 411 -0.33 12.28 14.52
CA ASN A 411 -0.11 13.14 15.67
C ASN A 411 1.32 13.71 15.65
N TYR A 412 1.56 14.82 16.35
CA TYR A 412 2.91 15.19 16.76
C TYR A 412 3.40 14.26 17.89
N LYS A 413 4.68 13.92 17.87
CA LYS A 413 5.37 13.14 18.90
C LYS A 413 6.39 14.00 19.61
#